data_AF-A0A4X2MB39-F1
#
_entry.id   AF-A0A4X2MB39-F1
#
_cell.length_a   1.000
_cell.length_b   1.000
_cell.length_c   1.000
_cell.angle_alpha   90.00
_cell.angle_beta   90.00
_cell.angle_gamma   90.00
#
_symmetry.space_group_name_H-M   'P 1'
#
loop_
_entity.id
_entity.type
_entity.pdbx_description
1 polymer ?
#
loop_
_entity_poly.entity_id
_entity_poly.type
_entity_poly.pdbx_seq_one_letter_code
_entity_poly.pdbx_strand_id
1 'polypeptide(L)'
;MAPSTDFMEHSSLLTPKEKNKLRKPVVEKMRRDRINSSIEQLKLLLEKEFQRHQPNSKLEKADILEMTVSYLKQQSHLQGKTPGLLPRSLQTDFKEGYARCLQEAFHFLSFHKAQTDTQTKLHSHFQKSSSAATEGLAPSFPTPGPGKQPALKGPPSPLWRPW
;
A
#
# COMPACT_ATOMS: atom_id res chain seq x y z
N MET A 1 -22.61 -22.40 47.21
CA MET A 1 -23.42 -21.68 46.20
C MET A 1 -23.02 -22.15 44.82
N ALA A 2 -23.92 -22.82 44.09
CA ALA A 2 -23.71 -23.14 42.67
C ALA A 2 -24.03 -21.90 41.81
N PRO A 3 -23.32 -21.66 40.69
CA PRO A 3 -23.57 -20.51 39.85
C PRO A 3 -24.90 -20.67 39.10
N SER A 4 -25.71 -19.61 39.12
CA SER A 4 -27.06 -19.57 38.53
C SER A 4 -27.04 -19.86 37.03
N THR A 5 -27.79 -20.89 36.64
CA THR A 5 -28.07 -21.31 35.27
C THR A 5 -29.10 -20.42 34.55
N ASP A 6 -29.61 -19.38 35.21
CA ASP A 6 -30.66 -18.48 34.69
C ASP A 6 -30.25 -17.67 33.45
N PHE A 7 -28.96 -17.40 33.25
CA PHE A 7 -28.53 -16.55 32.13
C PHE A 7 -28.65 -17.23 30.75
N MET A 8 -28.58 -18.57 30.69
CA MET A 8 -28.65 -19.31 29.42
C MET A 8 -30.09 -19.61 28.98
N GLU A 9 -31.01 -19.83 29.93
CA GLU A 9 -32.43 -20.15 29.68
C GLU A 9 -33.23 -18.99 29.07
N HIS A 10 -32.95 -17.76 29.50
CA HIS A 10 -33.64 -16.56 28.98
C HIS A 10 -33.36 -16.29 27.49
N SER A 11 -32.27 -16.84 26.92
CA SER A 11 -31.94 -16.65 25.51
C SER A 11 -32.79 -17.53 24.57
N SER A 12 -33.32 -18.64 25.08
CA SER A 12 -34.04 -19.67 24.32
C SER A 12 -35.42 -19.18 23.87
N LEU A 13 -36.13 -18.46 24.76
CA LEU A 13 -37.54 -18.04 24.61
C LEU A 13 -37.74 -16.78 23.77
N LEU A 14 -36.67 -16.11 23.36
CA LEU A 14 -36.77 -14.87 22.57
C LEU A 14 -37.12 -15.17 21.12
N THR A 15 -38.07 -14.41 20.57
CA THR A 15 -38.44 -14.48 19.16
C THR A 15 -37.24 -14.12 18.27
N PRO A 16 -37.16 -14.59 17.01
CA PRO A 16 -36.07 -14.24 16.09
C PRO A 16 -35.87 -12.72 15.93
N LYS A 17 -36.95 -11.93 16.06
CA LYS A 17 -36.90 -10.46 16.05
C LYS A 17 -36.21 -9.89 17.28
N GLU A 18 -36.45 -10.44 18.47
CA GLU A 18 -35.80 -10.02 19.72
C GLU A 18 -34.34 -10.46 19.78
N LYS A 19 -34.02 -11.67 19.32
CA LYS A 19 -32.65 -12.14 19.12
C LYS A 19 -31.88 -11.23 18.16
N ASN A 20 -32.51 -10.76 17.07
CA ASN A 20 -31.88 -9.82 16.16
C ASN A 20 -31.68 -8.42 16.79
N LYS A 21 -32.67 -7.92 17.56
CA LYS A 21 -32.55 -6.66 18.32
C LYS A 21 -31.40 -6.68 19.34
N LEU A 22 -31.04 -7.85 19.88
CA LEU A 22 -29.92 -8.04 20.81
C LEU A 22 -28.58 -8.32 20.12
N ARG A 23 -28.58 -8.94 18.93
CA ARG A 23 -27.35 -9.19 18.16
C ARG A 23 -26.76 -7.91 17.58
N LYS A 24 -27.59 -7.00 17.09
CA LYS A 24 -27.16 -5.70 16.54
C LYS A 24 -26.31 -4.87 17.53
N PRO A 25 -26.71 -4.66 18.80
CA PRO A 25 -25.89 -3.90 19.76
C PRO A 25 -24.58 -4.63 20.13
N VAL A 26 -24.55 -5.97 20.14
CA VAL A 26 -23.31 -6.72 20.41
C VAL A 26 -22.31 -6.57 19.27
N VAL A 27 -22.75 -6.74 18.01
CA VAL A 27 -21.88 -6.55 16.84
C VAL A 27 -21.37 -5.11 16.76
N GLU A 28 -22.23 -4.14 17.03
CA GLU A 28 -21.85 -2.73 17.05
C GLU A 28 -20.83 -2.43 18.16
N LYS A 29 -21.00 -3.02 19.35
CA LYS A 29 -20.00 -2.93 20.43
C LYS A 29 -18.66 -3.50 19.97
N MET A 30 -18.63 -4.70 19.39
CA MET A 30 -17.39 -5.30 18.87
C MET A 30 -16.72 -4.43 17.80
N ARG A 31 -17.51 -3.80 16.91
CA ARG A 31 -16.99 -2.86 15.92
C ARG A 31 -16.34 -1.65 16.60
N ARG A 32 -17.00 -1.05 17.59
CA ARG A 32 -16.47 0.09 18.35
C ARG A 32 -15.20 -0.27 19.11
N ASP A 33 -15.17 -1.43 19.75
CA ASP A 33 -14.00 -1.92 20.48
C ASP A 33 -12.82 -2.14 19.54
N ARG A 34 -13.06 -2.71 18.35
CA ARG A 34 -12.03 -2.83 17.31
C ARG A 34 -11.50 -1.48 16.85
N ILE A 35 -12.37 -0.50 16.59
CA ILE A 35 -11.95 0.85 16.20
C ILE A 35 -11.10 1.49 17.29
N ASN A 36 -11.53 1.42 18.55
CA ASN A 36 -10.79 1.98 19.69
C ASN A 36 -9.43 1.31 19.85
N SER A 37 -9.36 -0.01 19.73
CA SER A 37 -8.09 -0.75 19.76
C SER A 37 -7.14 -0.28 18.66
N SER A 38 -7.63 -0.11 17.43
CA SER A 38 -6.80 0.40 16.33
C SER A 38 -6.31 1.83 16.55
N ILE A 39 -7.12 2.73 17.12
CA ILE A 39 -6.68 4.09 17.47
C ILE A 39 -5.56 4.04 18.50
N GLU A 40 -5.66 3.14 19.47
CA GLU A 40 -4.66 3.03 20.53
C GLU A 40 -3.37 2.38 20.00
N GLN A 41 -3.48 1.45 19.05
CA GLN A 41 -2.33 0.94 18.29
C GLN A 41 -1.63 2.05 17.48
N LEU A 42 -2.40 2.93 16.82
CA LEU A 42 -1.84 4.09 16.10
C LEU A 42 -1.07 5.00 17.07
N LYS A 43 -1.63 5.25 18.26
CA LYS A 43 -0.97 6.03 19.31
C LYS A 43 0.43 5.51 19.64
N LEU A 44 0.56 4.19 19.79
CA LEU A 44 1.83 3.52 20.12
C LEU A 44 2.81 3.52 18.94
N LEU A 45 2.33 3.19 17.73
CA LEU A 45 3.18 3.11 16.54
C LEU A 45 3.82 4.45 16.16
N LEU A 46 3.09 5.55 16.40
CA LEU A 46 3.51 6.91 16.06
C LEU A 46 3.89 7.74 17.29
N GLU A 47 4.14 7.12 18.43
CA GLU A 47 4.41 7.79 19.71
C GLU A 47 5.52 8.85 19.61
N LYS A 48 6.64 8.50 18.94
CA LYS A 48 7.76 9.42 18.71
C LYS A 48 7.35 10.62 17.86
N GLU A 49 6.52 10.40 16.84
CA GLU A 49 6.04 11.47 15.97
C GLU A 49 5.09 12.41 16.73
N PHE A 50 4.25 11.86 17.61
CA PHE A 50 3.38 12.68 18.46
C PHE A 50 4.18 13.49 19.48
N GLN A 51 5.18 12.88 20.13
CA GLN A 51 6.07 13.59 21.06
C GLN A 51 6.85 14.72 20.40
N ARG A 52 7.23 14.57 19.12
CA ARG A 52 7.92 15.62 18.37
C ARG A 52 7.06 16.87 18.16
N HIS A 53 5.75 16.69 17.96
CA HIS A 53 4.83 17.79 17.71
C HIS A 53 4.21 18.36 18.99
N GLN A 54 3.87 17.51 19.96
CA GLN A 54 3.24 17.89 21.22
C GLN A 54 3.83 17.09 22.39
N PRO A 55 5.07 17.40 22.82
CA PRO A 55 5.65 16.79 24.00
C PRO A 55 4.82 17.27 25.21
N ASN A 56 4.23 16.33 25.96
CA ASN A 56 3.44 16.56 27.19
C ASN A 56 1.94 16.88 27.03
N SER A 57 1.36 16.79 25.82
CA SER A 57 -0.09 16.93 25.65
C SER A 57 -0.80 15.58 25.71
N LYS A 58 -1.97 15.54 26.35
CA LYS A 58 -2.83 14.36 26.34
C LYS A 58 -3.55 14.29 24.99
N LEU A 59 -3.06 13.43 24.11
CA LEU A 59 -3.66 13.25 22.78
C LEU A 59 -5.11 12.77 22.89
N GLU A 60 -6.05 13.55 22.35
CA GLU A 60 -7.42 13.13 22.13
C GLU A 60 -7.52 12.23 20.90
N LYS A 61 -8.64 11.51 20.75
CA LYS A 61 -8.84 10.62 19.59
C LYS A 61 -8.82 11.37 18.27
N ALA A 62 -9.32 12.62 18.26
CA ALA A 62 -9.27 13.47 17.08
C ALA A 62 -7.82 13.81 16.71
N ASP A 63 -7.01 14.23 17.69
CA ASP A 63 -5.59 14.56 17.49
C ASP A 63 -4.81 13.36 16.93
N ILE A 64 -5.00 12.17 17.52
CA ILE A 64 -4.33 10.94 17.06
C ILE A 64 -4.63 10.72 15.57
N LEU A 65 -5.88 10.84 15.16
CA LEU A 65 -6.30 10.62 13.77
C LEU A 65 -5.77 11.72 12.83
N GLU A 66 -5.86 12.99 13.22
CA GLU A 66 -5.39 14.11 12.41
C GLU A 66 -3.88 14.03 12.18
N MET A 67 -3.11 13.85 13.25
CA MET A 67 -1.66 13.72 13.18
C MET A 67 -1.23 12.49 12.39
N THR A 68 -1.93 11.37 12.53
CA THR A 68 -1.69 10.16 11.72
C THR A 68 -1.91 10.43 10.23
N VAL A 69 -3.00 11.10 9.86
CA VAL A 69 -3.28 11.46 8.46
C VAL A 69 -2.22 12.40 7.92
N SER A 70 -1.82 13.41 8.70
CA SER A 70 -0.75 14.34 8.34
C SER A 70 0.58 13.61 8.09
N TYR A 71 0.95 12.71 9.01
CA TYR A 71 2.14 11.86 8.88
C TYR A 71 2.11 11.00 7.61
N LEU A 72 0.99 10.32 7.34
CA LEU A 72 0.86 9.46 6.15
C LEU A 72 0.91 10.27 4.84
N LYS A 73 0.34 11.48 4.81
CA LYS A 73 0.45 12.40 3.66
C LYS A 73 1.88 12.87 3.44
N GLN A 74 2.60 13.19 4.51
CA GLN A 74 4.01 13.56 4.42
C GLN A 74 4.85 12.38 3.90
N GLN A 75 4.64 11.18 4.44
CA GLN A 75 5.33 9.97 4.01
C GLN A 75 5.04 9.63 2.54
N SER A 76 3.79 9.77 2.09
CA SER A 76 3.45 9.52 0.68
C SER A 76 4.07 10.55 -0.27
N HIS A 77 4.18 11.82 0.15
CA HIS A 77 4.86 12.86 -0.60
C HIS A 77 6.37 12.60 -0.69
N LEU A 78 7.01 12.22 0.42
CA LEU A 78 8.44 11.88 0.48
C LEU A 78 8.76 10.64 -0.38
N GLN A 79 7.91 9.61 -0.36
CA GLN A 79 8.08 8.41 -1.19
C GLN A 79 7.67 8.63 -2.66
N GLY A 80 7.03 9.76 -2.97
CA GLY A 80 6.73 10.21 -4.33
C GLY A 80 6.00 9.20 -5.20
N LYS A 81 4.86 8.67 -4.74
CA LYS A 81 3.96 7.90 -5.62
C LYS A 81 2.49 8.23 -5.37
N THR A 82 1.92 8.82 -6.41
CA THR A 82 0.50 8.82 -6.76
C THR A 82 -0.14 7.43 -6.59
N PRO A 83 -1.37 7.34 -6.06
CA PRO A 83 -2.09 6.08 -5.98
C PRO A 83 -2.48 5.64 -7.41
N GLY A 84 -1.88 4.56 -7.91
CA GLY A 84 -2.22 3.96 -9.20
C GLY A 84 -1.06 3.64 -10.14
N LEU A 85 0.17 4.06 -9.83
CA LEU A 85 1.35 3.73 -10.64
C LEU A 85 2.37 2.97 -9.77
N LEU A 86 2.79 1.80 -10.27
CA LEU A 86 3.83 0.87 -9.77
C LEU A 86 4.77 1.46 -8.70
N PRO A 87 5.06 0.79 -7.57
CA PRO A 87 5.95 1.32 -6.52
C PRO A 87 7.21 1.99 -7.07
N ARG A 88 7.58 3.19 -6.57
CA ARG A 88 8.81 3.88 -6.99
C ARG A 88 10.02 2.99 -6.80
N SER A 89 10.01 2.11 -5.80
CA SER A 89 11.02 1.08 -5.58
C SER A 89 11.34 0.34 -6.86
N LEU A 90 10.36 -0.23 -7.57
CA LEU A 90 10.62 -1.05 -8.75
C LEU A 90 11.22 -0.25 -9.93
N GLN A 91 10.88 1.03 -10.06
CA GLN A 91 11.44 1.90 -11.10
C GLN A 91 12.82 2.44 -10.70
N THR A 92 13.05 2.71 -9.42
CA THR A 92 14.38 3.07 -8.90
C THR A 92 15.32 1.86 -8.94
N ASP A 93 14.81 0.66 -8.63
CA ASP A 93 15.53 -0.61 -8.70
C ASP A 93 15.92 -0.94 -10.14
N PHE A 94 15.03 -0.69 -11.11
CA PHE A 94 15.36 -0.84 -12.53
C PHE A 94 16.43 0.16 -12.99
N LYS A 95 16.28 1.45 -12.65
CA LYS A 95 17.27 2.48 -13.02
C LYS A 95 18.64 2.19 -12.42
N GLU A 96 18.67 1.78 -11.15
CA GLU A 96 19.88 1.41 -10.45
C GLU A 96 20.51 0.13 -11.00
N GLY A 97 19.70 -0.90 -11.26
CA GLY A 97 20.16 -2.14 -11.90
C GLY A 97 20.70 -1.91 -13.32
N TYR A 98 20.05 -1.05 -14.10
CA TYR A 98 20.51 -0.64 -15.41
C TYR A 98 21.83 0.13 -15.34
N ALA A 99 21.97 1.08 -14.41
CA ALA A 99 23.20 1.83 -14.19
C ALA A 99 24.37 0.91 -13.81
N ARG A 100 24.15 -0.07 -12.92
CA ARG A 100 25.16 -1.07 -12.54
C ARG A 100 25.58 -1.95 -13.72
N CYS A 101 24.61 -2.40 -14.53
CA CYS A 101 24.90 -3.16 -15.74
C CYS A 101 25.74 -2.35 -16.74
N LEU A 102 25.40 -1.08 -16.96
CA LEU A 102 26.18 -0.19 -17.82
C LEU A 102 27.60 0.03 -17.31
N GLN A 103 27.75 0.27 -16.00
CA GLN A 103 29.05 0.44 -15.38
C GLN A 103 29.94 -0.78 -15.60
N GLU A 104 29.40 -1.99 -15.41
CA GLU A 104 30.11 -3.24 -15.65
C GLU A 104 30.48 -3.42 -17.13
N ALA A 105 29.56 -3.11 -18.04
CA ALA A 105 29.83 -3.15 -19.47
C ALA A 105 30.98 -2.22 -19.87
N PHE A 106 31.01 -0.99 -19.33
CA PHE A 106 32.12 -0.07 -19.58
C PHE A 106 33.43 -0.53 -18.95
N HIS A 107 33.38 -1.11 -17.75
CA HIS A 107 34.53 -1.68 -17.07
C HIS A 107 35.16 -2.81 -17.90
N PHE A 108 34.34 -3.74 -18.41
CA PHE A 108 34.76 -4.82 -19.29
C PHE A 108 35.39 -4.30 -20.59
N LEU A 109 34.75 -3.33 -21.25
CA LEU A 109 35.25 -2.74 -22.49
C LEU A 109 36.58 -1.99 -22.28
N SER A 110 36.82 -1.43 -21.10
CA SER A 110 38.08 -0.75 -20.77
C SER A 110 39.30 -1.69 -20.71
N PHE A 111 39.10 -2.99 -20.47
CA PHE A 111 40.19 -3.96 -20.48
C PHE A 111 40.62 -4.39 -21.89
N HIS A 112 39.76 -4.22 -22.89
CA HIS A 112 40.02 -4.64 -24.26
C HIS A 112 40.34 -3.44 -25.16
N LYS A 113 41.62 -3.07 -25.27
CA LYS A 113 42.12 -1.96 -26.12
C LYS A 113 41.89 -2.13 -27.64
N ALA A 114 41.38 -3.28 -28.10
CA ALA A 114 41.44 -3.67 -29.50
C ALA A 114 40.28 -3.17 -30.39
N GLN A 115 39.22 -2.55 -29.84
CA GLN A 115 38.04 -2.18 -30.64
C GLN A 115 37.42 -0.83 -30.21
N THR A 116 38.05 0.27 -30.62
CA THR A 116 37.69 1.65 -30.22
C THR A 116 36.39 2.16 -30.84
N ASP A 117 36.12 1.82 -32.10
CA ASP A 117 34.94 2.28 -32.86
C ASP A 117 33.62 1.71 -32.34
N THR A 118 33.58 0.39 -32.10
CA THR A 118 32.41 -0.30 -31.53
C THR A 118 32.16 0.12 -30.10
N GLN A 119 33.21 0.31 -29.29
CA GLN A 119 33.10 0.83 -27.93
C GLN A 119 32.50 2.24 -27.92
N THR A 120 32.93 3.12 -28.83
CA THR A 120 32.40 4.49 -28.94
C THR A 120 30.94 4.50 -29.39
N LYS A 121 30.57 3.63 -30.34
CA LYS A 121 29.18 3.45 -30.79
C LYS A 121 28.27 2.93 -29.67
N LEU A 122 28.74 1.94 -28.89
CA LEU A 122 28.02 1.42 -27.74
C LEU A 122 27.83 2.48 -26.64
N HIS A 123 28.89 3.23 -26.32
CA HIS A 123 28.83 4.32 -25.35
C HIS A 123 27.80 5.39 -25.75
N SER A 124 27.81 5.81 -27.02
CA SER A 124 26.81 6.76 -27.56
C SER A 124 25.39 6.21 -27.49
N HIS A 125 25.19 4.92 -27.81
CA HIS A 125 23.90 4.27 -27.74
C HIS A 125 23.35 4.24 -26.29
N PHE A 126 24.18 3.89 -25.30
CA PHE A 126 23.77 3.82 -23.90
C PHE A 126 23.44 5.19 -23.28
N GLN A 127 24.14 6.25 -23.70
CA GLN A 127 23.82 7.62 -23.30
C GLN A 127 22.53 8.15 -23.95
N LYS A 128 22.22 7.70 -25.17
CA LYS A 128 20.99 8.05 -25.88
C LYS A 128 19.77 7.34 -25.28
N SER A 129 19.92 6.10 -24.81
CA SER A 129 18.83 5.36 -24.17
C SER A 129 18.53 5.81 -22.74
N SER A 130 19.52 6.31 -21.98
CA SER A 130 19.30 6.81 -20.62
C SER A 130 18.49 8.11 -20.58
N SER A 131 18.60 8.96 -21.60
CA SER A 131 17.83 10.20 -21.75
C SER A 131 16.40 9.96 -22.25
N ALA A 132 16.19 8.97 -23.13
CA ALA A 132 14.87 8.58 -23.62
C ALA A 132 13.96 7.94 -22.54
N ALA A 133 14.53 7.36 -21.48
CA ALA A 133 13.76 6.78 -20.38
C ALA A 133 13.04 7.81 -19.48
N THR A 134 13.20 9.12 -19.77
CA THR A 134 12.56 10.21 -19.03
C THR A 134 11.26 10.67 -19.68
N GLU A 135 11.03 10.35 -20.95
CA GLU A 135 9.81 10.73 -21.66
C GLU A 135 9.21 9.54 -22.41
N GLY A 136 8.16 8.95 -21.82
CA GLY A 136 7.18 8.19 -22.58
C GLY A 136 7.41 6.68 -22.71
N LEU A 137 6.40 5.97 -22.21
CA LEU A 137 5.92 4.64 -22.64
C LEU A 137 6.69 3.39 -22.19
N ALA A 138 5.93 2.60 -21.42
CA ALA A 138 5.95 1.16 -21.25
C ALA A 138 6.91 0.34 -22.15
N PRO A 139 7.68 -0.61 -21.58
CA PRO A 139 8.38 -1.59 -22.38
C PRO A 139 7.34 -2.45 -23.14
N SER A 140 7.31 -2.30 -24.47
CA SER A 140 6.55 -3.16 -25.36
C SER A 140 7.17 -4.56 -25.34
N PHE A 141 6.52 -5.48 -24.62
CA PHE A 141 6.74 -6.90 -24.82
C PHE A 141 6.00 -7.35 -26.09
N PRO A 142 6.58 -8.24 -26.92
CA PRO A 142 5.88 -8.79 -28.07
C PRO A 142 4.69 -9.62 -27.59
N THR A 143 3.48 -9.20 -27.99
CA THR A 143 2.21 -9.83 -27.64
C THR A 143 1.90 -10.95 -28.64
N PRO A 144 1.61 -12.20 -28.20
CA PRO A 144 1.00 -13.20 -29.07
C PRO A 144 -0.48 -12.87 -29.31
N GLY A 145 -0.96 -13.09 -30.53
CA GLY A 145 -2.23 -12.61 -31.09
C GLY A 145 -3.56 -13.05 -30.40
N PRO A 146 -4.71 -12.62 -30.97
CA PRO A 146 -5.97 -12.50 -30.26
C PRO A 146 -6.73 -13.83 -30.17
N GLY A 147 -6.66 -14.48 -29.00
CA GLY A 147 -7.57 -15.54 -28.59
C GLY A 147 -8.80 -14.95 -27.90
N LYS A 148 -9.98 -15.12 -28.50
CA LYS A 148 -11.29 -14.75 -27.95
C LYS A 148 -11.46 -15.30 -26.52
N GLN A 149 -11.71 -14.44 -25.53
CA GLN A 149 -12.28 -14.85 -24.24
C GLN A 149 -13.69 -14.27 -24.06
N PRO A 150 -14.65 -15.08 -23.57
CA PRO A 150 -16.04 -14.69 -23.43
C PRO A 150 -16.24 -13.73 -22.24
N ALA A 151 -17.10 -12.74 -22.45
CA ALA A 151 -17.49 -11.75 -21.46
C ALA A 151 -18.21 -12.40 -20.27
N LEU A 152 -17.58 -12.47 -19.10
CA LEU A 152 -18.28 -12.68 -17.84
C LEU A 152 -18.78 -11.32 -17.33
N LYS A 153 -20.08 -11.06 -17.55
CA LYS A 153 -20.81 -9.99 -16.87
C LYS A 153 -20.99 -10.36 -15.39
N GLY A 154 -20.05 -9.96 -14.55
CA GLY A 154 -20.23 -9.93 -13.10
C GLY A 154 -20.77 -8.56 -12.66
N PRO A 155 -21.73 -8.50 -11.73
CA PRO A 155 -22.27 -7.22 -11.25
C PRO A 155 -21.19 -6.42 -10.50
N PRO A 156 -21.23 -5.08 -10.52
CA PRO A 156 -20.28 -4.25 -9.80
C PRO A 156 -20.38 -4.53 -8.30
N SER A 157 -19.23 -4.78 -7.69
CA SER A 157 -19.03 -4.94 -6.26
C SER A 157 -19.78 -3.83 -5.50
N PRO A 158 -20.56 -4.15 -4.46
CA PRO A 158 -21.33 -3.13 -3.77
C PRO A 158 -20.36 -2.16 -3.07
N LEU A 159 -20.50 -0.88 -3.45
CA LEU A 159 -20.09 0.27 -2.66
C LEU A 159 -20.42 0.01 -1.18
N TRP A 160 -19.45 0.28 -0.32
CA TRP A 160 -19.57 0.31 1.13
C TRP A 160 -20.99 0.72 1.57
N ARG A 161 -21.69 -0.16 2.29
CA ARG A 161 -22.94 0.19 2.96
C ARG A 161 -22.64 0.47 4.44
N PRO A 162 -22.96 1.66 4.97
CA PRO A 162 -23.08 1.86 6.40
C PRO A 162 -24.21 0.96 6.92
N TRP A 163 -23.96 0.25 8.02
CA TRP A 163 -24.95 -0.55 8.74
C TRP A 163 -26.06 0.32 9.33
#